data_AF-A0A161TRT4-F1
#
_entry.id   AF-A0A161TRT4-F1
#
_cell.length_a   1.000
_cell.length_b   1.000
_cell.length_c   1.000
_cell.angle_alpha   90.00
_cell.angle_beta   90.00
_cell.angle_gamma   90.00
#
_symmetry.space_group_name_H-M   'P 1'
#
loop_
_entity.id
_entity.type
_entity.pdbx_description
1 polymer ?
#
loop_
_entity_poly.entity_id
_entity_poly.type
_entity_poly.pdbx_seq_one_letter_code
_entity_poly.pdbx_strand_id
1 'polypeptide(L)'
;MKAFLVWSNVIICGFFTVNVAFFFALGTIAENYTDKTYVAPEFFLILPVWVIGAISVLRFYYKNGINKTSYPKLLFVNSTLWASIPAGFWLASLFVR
;
A
#
# COMPACT_ATOMS: atom_id res chain seq x y z
N MET A 1 17.81 10.18 -11.56
CA MET A 1 17.59 8.71 -11.57
C MET A 1 17.04 8.18 -10.26
N LYS A 2 17.71 8.34 -9.10
CA LYS A 2 17.21 7.79 -7.82
C LYS A 2 15.83 8.32 -7.40
N ALA A 3 15.58 9.61 -7.53
CA ALA A 3 14.28 10.20 -7.21
C ALA A 3 13.15 9.60 -8.07
N PHE A 4 13.42 9.37 -9.37
CA PHE A 4 12.47 8.71 -10.26
C PHE A 4 12.13 7.30 -9.76
N LEU A 5 13.11 6.51 -9.30
CA LEU A 5 12.87 5.17 -8.74
C LEU A 5 12.02 5.19 -7.46
N VAL A 6 12.20 6.20 -6.60
CA VAL A 6 11.39 6.35 -5.38
C VAL A 6 9.95 6.73 -5.74
N TRP A 7 9.78 7.75 -6.58
CA TRP A 7 8.45 8.22 -6.97
C TRP A 7 7.68 7.20 -7.79
N SER A 8 8.32 6.53 -8.76
CA SER A 8 7.67 5.46 -9.53
C SER A 8 7.25 4.31 -8.62
N ASN A 9 8.08 3.90 -7.65
CA ASN A 9 7.71 2.87 -6.69
C ASN A 9 6.51 3.28 -5.84
N VAL A 10 6.47 4.52 -5.32
CA VAL A 10 5.34 5.01 -4.52
C VAL A 10 4.06 5.05 -5.36
N ILE A 11 4.12 5.59 -6.58
CA ILE A 11 2.95 5.70 -7.47
C ILE A 11 2.44 4.32 -7.88
N ILE A 12 3.32 3.42 -8.33
CA ILE A 12 2.95 2.06 -8.75
C ILE A 12 2.39 1.30 -7.55
N CYS A 13 3.05 1.33 -6.40
CA CYS A 13 2.57 0.65 -5.20
C CYS A 13 1.20 1.20 -4.78
N GLY A 14 1.01 2.53 -4.77
CA GLY A 14 -0.28 3.15 -4.46
C GLY A 14 -1.38 2.76 -5.43
N PHE A 15 -1.09 2.71 -6.73
CA PHE A 15 -2.03 2.20 -7.73
C PHE A 15 -2.45 0.76 -7.43
N PHE A 16 -1.50 -0.13 -7.13
CA PHE A 16 -1.80 -1.50 -6.73
C PHE A 16 -2.63 -1.54 -5.45
N THR A 17 -2.26 -0.79 -4.41
CA THR A 17 -2.98 -0.71 -3.15
C THR A 17 -4.43 -0.30 -3.34
N VAL A 18 -4.70 0.71 -4.18
CA VAL A 18 -6.08 1.14 -4.49
C VAL A 18 -6.85 0.00 -5.16
N ASN A 19 -6.32 -0.59 -6.23
CA ASN A 19 -6.99 -1.69 -6.92
C ASN A 19 -7.28 -2.87 -5.99
N VAL A 20 -6.32 -3.23 -5.15
CA VAL A 20 -6.45 -4.30 -4.15
C VAL A 20 -7.52 -3.96 -3.12
N ALA A 21 -7.50 -2.76 -2.53
CA ALA A 21 -8.50 -2.35 -1.55
C ALA A 21 -9.92 -2.38 -2.13
N PHE A 22 -10.10 -1.86 -3.34
CA PHE A 22 -11.40 -1.88 -4.02
C PHE A 22 -11.83 -3.30 -4.41
N PHE A 23 -10.94 -4.14 -4.94
CA PHE A 23 -11.27 -5.51 -5.32
C PHE A 23 -11.81 -6.32 -4.13
N PHE A 24 -11.19 -6.18 -2.96
CA PHE A 24 -11.66 -6.86 -1.76
C PHE A 24 -12.89 -6.18 -1.15
N ALA A 25 -12.96 -4.84 -1.15
CA ALA A 25 -14.11 -4.13 -0.58
C ALA A 25 -15.41 -4.34 -1.37
N LEU A 26 -15.33 -4.48 -2.69
CA LEU A 26 -16.45 -4.84 -3.55
C LEU A 26 -16.93 -6.28 -3.32
N GLY A 27 -16.17 -7.12 -2.63
CA GLY A 27 -16.38 -8.57 -2.62
C GLY A 27 -15.68 -9.21 -3.83
N THR A 28 -15.01 -10.32 -3.57
CA THR A 28 -14.28 -11.06 -4.61
C THR A 28 -15.25 -11.65 -5.66
N ILE A 29 -14.73 -12.38 -6.65
CA ILE A 29 -15.48 -12.91 -7.80
C ILE A 29 -16.76 -13.69 -7.39
N ALA A 30 -16.82 -14.24 -6.17
CA ALA A 30 -17.93 -15.07 -5.69
C ALA A 30 -18.87 -14.39 -4.67
N GLU A 31 -18.60 -13.16 -4.21
CA GLU A 31 -19.31 -12.56 -3.07
C GLU A 31 -20.16 -11.34 -3.44
N ASN A 32 -20.16 -10.93 -4.72
CA ASN A 32 -20.83 -9.72 -5.20
C ASN A 32 -22.35 -9.87 -5.46
N TYR A 33 -23.01 -10.85 -4.81
CA TYR A 33 -24.44 -11.15 -5.01
C TYR A 33 -25.37 -10.40 -4.04
N THR A 34 -24.87 -9.37 -3.36
CA THR A 34 -25.66 -8.58 -2.40
C THR A 34 -26.10 -7.25 -3.01
N ASP A 35 -27.20 -6.67 -2.56
CA ASP A 35 -27.66 -5.33 -2.98
C ASP A 35 -26.76 -4.17 -2.48
N LYS A 36 -25.63 -4.49 -1.83
CA LYS A 36 -24.66 -3.51 -1.33
C LYS A 36 -23.53 -3.33 -2.33
N THR A 37 -23.14 -2.08 -2.58
CA THR A 37 -21.98 -1.76 -3.43
C THR A 37 -20.67 -2.27 -2.83
N TYR A 38 -20.51 -2.25 -1.50
CA TYR A 38 -19.33 -2.77 -0.81
C TYR A 38 -19.74 -3.85 0.18
N VAL A 39 -19.32 -5.08 -0.10
CA VAL A 39 -19.64 -6.27 0.71
C VAL A 39 -18.73 -6.36 1.93
N ALA A 40 -17.48 -5.94 1.79
CA ALA A 40 -16.45 -6.01 2.83
C ALA A 40 -15.67 -4.68 2.96
N PRO A 41 -16.33 -3.59 3.37
CA PRO A 41 -15.72 -2.26 3.44
C PRO A 41 -14.50 -2.14 4.37
N GLU A 42 -14.26 -3.12 5.25
CA GLU A 42 -13.12 -3.18 6.17
C GLU A 42 -11.79 -3.25 5.40
N PHE A 43 -11.80 -3.81 4.19
CA PHE A 43 -10.61 -3.85 3.33
C PHE A 43 -10.15 -2.47 2.84
N PHE A 44 -10.96 -1.42 2.99
CA PHE A 44 -10.47 -0.05 2.80
C PHE A 44 -9.41 0.35 3.84
N LEU A 45 -9.27 -0.37 4.96
CA LEU A 45 -8.17 -0.19 5.92
C LEU A 45 -6.78 -0.43 5.32
N ILE A 46 -6.68 -1.10 4.18
CA ILE A 46 -5.41 -1.23 3.43
C ILE A 46 -4.88 0.15 3.00
N LEU A 47 -5.76 1.09 2.65
CA LEU A 47 -5.38 2.45 2.19
C LEU A 47 -4.65 3.26 3.27
N PRO A 48 -5.19 3.48 4.49
CA PRO A 48 -4.48 4.24 5.51
C PRO A 48 -3.18 3.55 5.96
N VAL A 49 -3.13 2.21 5.99
CA VAL A 49 -1.89 1.47 6.30
C VAL A 49 -0.82 1.75 5.25
N TRP A 50 -1.20 1.73 3.96
CA TRP A 50 -0.29 2.12 2.89
C TRP A 50 0.15 3.59 2.97
N VAL A 51 -0.76 4.52 3.27
CA VAL A 51 -0.42 5.95 3.44
C VAL A 51 0.63 6.14 4.54
N ILE A 52 0.48 5.46 5.67
CA ILE A 52 1.48 5.48 6.76
C ILE A 52 2.83 4.94 6.28
N GLY A 53 2.81 3.84 5.51
CA GLY A 53 4.01 3.28 4.88
C GLY A 53 4.69 4.26 3.92
N ALA A 54 3.91 4.89 3.04
CA ALA A 54 4.39 5.84 2.04
C ALA A 54 5.01 7.07 2.70
N ILE A 55 4.34 7.64 3.71
CA ILE A 55 4.86 8.76 4.50
C ILE A 55 6.17 8.37 5.18
N SER A 56 6.26 7.17 5.75
CA SER A 56 7.47 6.68 6.43
C SER A 56 8.67 6.57 5.48
N VAL A 57 8.45 6.01 4.28
CA VAL A 57 9.47 5.90 3.22
C VAL A 57 9.91 7.28 2.73
N LEU A 58 8.97 8.18 2.43
CA LEU A 58 9.29 9.53 1.98
C LEU A 58 10.04 10.33 3.07
N ARG A 59 9.63 10.20 4.33
CA ARG A 59 10.30 10.82 5.47
C ARG A 59 11.72 10.29 5.65
N PHE A 60 11.95 8.99 5.44
CA PHE A 60 13.29 8.40 5.46
C PHE A 60 14.20 9.08 4.44
N TYR A 61 13.73 9.27 3.20
CA TYR A 61 14.50 9.90 2.15
C TYR A 61 14.69 11.40 2.33
N TYR A 62 13.70 12.09 2.88
CA TYR A 62 13.80 13.50 3.24
C TYR A 62 14.91 13.72 4.28
N LYS A 63 14.96 12.87 5.33
CA LYS A 63 15.97 12.98 6.40
C LYS A 63 17.38 12.56 5.97
N ASN A 64 17.50 11.47 5.22
CA ASN A 64 18.82 10.90 4.88
C ASN A 64 19.40 11.43 3.56
N GLY A 65 18.59 12.09 2.74
CA GLY A 65 18.96 12.55 1.41
C GLY A 65 19.01 11.40 0.39
N ILE A 66 18.11 11.47 -0.60
CA ILE A 66 18.00 10.47 -1.68
C ILE A 66 19.36 10.24 -2.38
N ASN A 67 20.10 11.30 -2.65
CA ASN A 67 21.36 11.23 -3.40
C ASN A 67 22.48 10.54 -2.60
N LYS A 68 22.49 10.68 -1.27
CA LYS A 68 23.47 10.10 -0.35
C LYS A 68 23.21 8.60 -0.08
N THR A 69 22.01 8.13 -0.38
CA THR A 69 21.60 6.74 -0.13
C THR A 69 22.17 5.81 -1.20
N SER A 70 22.77 4.68 -0.82
CA SER A 70 23.27 3.67 -1.77
C SER A 70 22.10 2.98 -2.51
N TYR A 71 22.35 2.49 -3.73
CA TYR A 71 21.31 1.81 -4.52
C TYR A 71 20.70 0.58 -3.83
N PRO A 72 21.48 -0.33 -3.20
CA PRO A 72 20.89 -1.47 -2.48
C PRO A 72 19.96 -1.04 -1.35
N LYS A 73 20.37 -0.01 -0.58
CA LYS A 73 19.56 0.53 0.51
C LYS A 73 18.28 1.19 0.00
N LEU A 74 18.35 1.89 -1.14
CA LEU A 74 17.19 2.48 -1.80
C LEU A 74 16.17 1.41 -2.22
N LEU A 75 16.64 0.33 -2.86
CA LEU A 75 15.76 -0.77 -3.28
C LEU A 75 15.12 -1.45 -2.06
N PHE A 76 15.89 -1.69 -1.00
CA PHE A 76 15.38 -2.29 0.23
C PHE A 76 14.32 -1.41 0.90
N VAL A 77 14.56 -0.12 1.07
CA VAL A 77 13.59 0.80 1.69
C VAL A 77 12.34 0.96 0.80
N ASN A 78 12.48 0.92 -0.52
CA ASN A 78 11.32 0.97 -1.41
C ASN A 78 10.49 -0.31 -1.37
N SER A 79 11.11 -1.49 -1.19
CA SER A 79 10.39 -2.75 -1.09
C SER A 79 9.60 -2.87 0.22
N THR A 80 10.03 -2.21 1.31
CA THR A 80 9.25 -2.22 2.56
C THR A 80 7.88 -1.57 2.42
N LEU A 81 7.69 -0.64 1.48
CA LEU A 81 6.38 -0.06 1.20
C LEU A 81 5.36 -1.13 0.79
N TRP A 82 5.78 -2.13 0.02
CA TRP A 82 4.91 -3.20 -0.45
C TRP A 82 4.40 -4.09 0.69
N ALA A 83 5.15 -4.17 1.80
CA ALA A 83 4.71 -4.90 3.00
C ALA A 83 3.50 -4.24 3.69
N SER A 84 3.18 -2.98 3.37
CA SER A 84 1.97 -2.32 3.89
C SER A 84 0.68 -2.95 3.36
N ILE A 85 0.71 -3.59 2.18
CA ILE A 85 -0.46 -4.28 1.60
C ILE A 85 -0.84 -5.52 2.44
N PRO A 86 0.03 -6.53 2.64
CA PRO A 86 -0.30 -7.68 3.48
C PRO A 86 -0.53 -7.28 4.95
N ALA A 87 0.15 -6.25 5.47
CA ALA A 87 -0.14 -5.72 6.80
C ALA A 87 -1.56 -5.11 6.87
N GLY A 88 -1.99 -4.38 5.84
CA GLY A 88 -3.33 -3.85 5.71
C GLY A 88 -4.39 -4.94 5.61
N PHE A 89 -4.10 -6.01 4.85
CA PHE A 89 -4.95 -7.20 4.79
C PHE A 89 -5.14 -7.85 6.15
N TRP A 90 -4.03 -8.09 6.84
CA TRP A 90 -4.06 -8.69 8.15
C TRP A 90 -4.88 -7.83 9.12
N LEU A 91 -4.65 -6.52 9.14
CA LEU A 91 -5.45 -5.59 9.94
C LEU A 91 -6.94 -5.65 9.59
N ALA A 92 -7.29 -5.58 8.31
CA ALA A 92 -8.68 -5.64 7.85
C ALA A 92 -9.37 -6.95 8.26
N SER A 93 -8.68 -8.08 8.15
CA SER A 93 -9.21 -9.40 8.53
C SER A 93 -9.60 -9.52 10.00
N LEU A 94 -9.05 -8.69 10.90
CA LEU A 94 -9.45 -8.65 12.31
C LEU A 94 -10.84 -8.05 12.53
N PHE A 95 -11.39 -7.36 11.53
CA PHE A 95 -12.70 -6.70 11.57
C PHE A 95 -13.75 -7.38 10.70
N VAL A 96 -13.37 -8.35 9.88
CA VAL A 96 -14.30 -9.19 9.12
C VAL A 96 -15.07 -10.05 10.13
N ARG A 97 -16.40 -9.91 10.14
CA ARG A 97 -17.32 -10.58 11.06
C ARG A 97 -18.34 -11.41 10.31
#